data_AF-A0A8J6XN76-F1
#
_entry.id   AF-A0A8J6XN76-F1
#
_cell.length_a   1.000
_cell.length_b   1.000
_cell.length_c   1.000
_cell.angle_alpha   90.00
_cell.angle_beta   90.00
_cell.angle_gamma   90.00
#
_symmetry.space_group_name_H-M   'P 1'
#
loop_
_entity.id
_entity.type
_entity.pdbx_description
1 polymer ?
#
loop_
_entity_poly.entity_id
_entity_poly.type
_entity_poly.pdbx_seq_one_letter_code
_entity_poly.pdbx_strand_id
1 'polypeptide(L)' 'MKTDKYPFARELITDTQGNIRKVVIDFNDYQRLLAAIEDEGLILAIKEVQDETPLSLNEALSELEKE' A
#
# COMPACT_ATOMS: atom_id res chain seq x y z
N MET A 1 -20.99 -18.61 -4.25
CA MET A 1 -20.22 -18.44 -2.98
C MET A 1 -20.57 -17.08 -2.40
N LYS A 2 -20.78 -16.98 -1.08
CA LYS A 2 -21.19 -15.71 -0.45
C LYS A 2 -20.02 -14.72 -0.45
N THR A 3 -20.17 -13.62 -1.19
CA THR A 3 -19.24 -12.48 -1.23
C THR A 3 -19.29 -11.66 0.07
N ASP A 4 -20.25 -11.93 0.96
CA ASP A 4 -20.45 -11.24 2.25
C ASP A 4 -19.20 -11.21 3.17
N LYS A 5 -18.22 -12.10 2.96
CA LYS A 5 -16.94 -12.12 3.69
C LYS A 5 -15.86 -11.21 3.08
N TYR A 6 -16.07 -10.70 1.87
CA TYR A 6 -15.11 -9.92 1.08
C TYR A 6 -15.82 -8.68 0.53
N PRO A 7 -15.93 -7.61 1.32
CA PRO A 7 -16.82 -6.47 1.03
C PRO A 7 -16.50 -5.73 -0.27
N PHE A 8 -15.28 -5.88 -0.79
CA PHE A 8 -14.84 -5.25 -2.05
C PHE A 8 -14.82 -6.23 -3.24
N ALA A 9 -15.09 -7.51 -3.02
CA ALA A 9 -15.10 -8.51 -4.08
C ALA A 9 -16.44 -8.50 -4.82
N ARG A 10 -16.40 -8.20 -6.12
CA ARG A 10 -17.53 -8.40 -7.03
C ARG A 10 -17.70 -9.88 -7.37
N GLU A 11 -16.58 -10.56 -7.61
CA GLU A 11 -16.58 -11.97 -7.97
C GLU A 11 -15.34 -12.66 -7.41
N LEU A 12 -15.49 -13.94 -7.07
CA LEU A 12 -14.40 -14.81 -6.66
C LEU A 12 -14.25 -15.93 -7.70
N ILE A 13 -13.05 -16.04 -8.29
CA ILE A 13 -12.73 -17.11 -9.23
C ILE A 13 -11.95 -18.18 -8.47
N THR A 14 -12.50 -19.39 -8.43
CA THR A 14 -11.94 -20.53 -7.69
C THR A 14 -11.38 -21.60 -8.60
N ASP A 15 -10.49 -22.44 -8.06
CA ASP A 15 -10.11 -23.69 -8.71
C ASP A 15 -11.19 -24.77 -8.54
N THR A 16 -10.94 -25.96 -9.10
CA THR A 16 -11.87 -27.11 -9.05
C THR A 16 -12.09 -27.66 -7.64
N GLN A 17 -11.23 -27.31 -6.67
CA GLN A 17 -11.36 -27.68 -5.27
C GLN A 17 -12.07 -26.59 -4.44
N GLY A 18 -12.44 -25.46 -5.07
CA GLY A 18 -13.11 -24.34 -4.41
C GLY A 18 -12.16 -23.35 -3.73
N ASN A 19 -10.83 -23.47 -3.91
CA ASN A 19 -9.89 -22.49 -3.38
C ASN A 19 -9.92 -21.21 -4.22
N ILE A 20 -9.95 -20.05 -3.58
CA ILE A 20 -9.93 -18.75 -4.27
C ILE A 20 -8.57 -18.57 -4.94
N ARG A 21 -8.58 -18.30 -6.25
CA ARG A 21 -7.37 -18.04 -7.06
C ARG A 21 -7.30 -16.61 -7.55
N LYS A 22 -8.46 -15.98 -7.81
CA LYS A 22 -8.53 -14.57 -8.21
C LYS A 22 -9.74 -13.91 -7.57
N VAL A 23 -9.63 -12.60 -7.38
CA VAL A 23 -10.71 -11.74 -6.90
C VAL A 23 -10.93 -10.65 -7.95
N VAL A 24 -12.16 -10.47 -8.37
CA VAL A 24 -12.58 -9.36 -9.24
C VAL A 24 -13.12 -8.27 -8.34
N ILE A 25 -12.59 -7.06 -8.51
CA ILE A 25 -12.92 -5.85 -7.73
C ILE A 25 -13.28 -4.72 -8.71
N ASP A 26 -14.02 -3.70 -8.25
CA ASP A 26 -14.18 -2.49 -9.04
C ASP A 26 -12.84 -1.78 -9.24
N PHE A 27 -12.66 -1.16 -10.40
CA PHE A 27 -11.43 -0.42 -10.68
C PHE A 27 -11.19 0.72 -9.68
N ASN A 28 -12.24 1.47 -9.31
CA ASN A 28 -12.08 2.58 -8.36
C ASN A 28 -11.78 2.08 -6.94
N ASP A 29 -12.37 0.95 -6.53
CA ASP A 29 -12.07 0.34 -5.24
C ASP A 29 -10.63 -0.17 -5.19
N TYR A 30 -10.13 -0.74 -6.29
CA TYR A 30 -8.72 -1.11 -6.42
C TYR A 30 -7.78 0.10 -6.31
N GLN A 31 -8.10 1.21 -6.99
CA GLN A 31 -7.29 2.44 -6.87
C GLN A 31 -7.28 2.99 -5.44
N ARG A 32 -8.42 2.96 -4.75
CA ARG A 32 -8.50 3.37 -3.34
C ARG A 32 -7.68 2.47 -2.43
N LEU A 33 -7.67 1.16 -2.70
CA LEU A 33 -6.83 0.22 -1.97
C LEU A 33 -5.34 0.52 -2.15
N LEU A 34 -4.90 0.81 -3.38
CA LEU A 34 -3.52 1.20 -3.64
C LEU A 34 -3.13 2.46 -2.88
N ALA A 35 -3.95 3.52 -2.96
CA ALA A 35 -3.70 4.77 -2.24
C ALA A 35 -3.59 4.55 -0.71
N ALA A 36 -4.47 3.73 -0.14
CA ALA A 36 -4.41 3.42 1.30
C ALA A 36 -3.11 2.70 1.70
N ILE A 37 -2.62 1.78 0.86
CA ILE A 37 -1.34 1.08 1.08
C ILE A 37 -0.15 2.03 0.94
N GLU A 38 -0.17 2.92 -0.05
CA GLU A 38 0.85 3.94 -0.26
C GLU A 38 0.93 4.91 0.93
N ASP A 39 -0.22 5.40 1.40
CA ASP A 39 -0.30 6.28 2.58
C ASP A 39 0.21 5.58 3.84
N GLU A 40 -0.15 4.30 4.05
CA GLU A 40 0.36 3.51 5.18
C GLU A 40 1.89 3.34 5.10
N GLY A 41 2.42 3.02 3.92
CA GLY A 41 3.87 2.92 3.69
C GLY A 41 4.59 4.23 3.97
N LEU A 42 4.03 5.36 3.52
CA LEU A 42 4.57 6.69 3.80
C LEU A 42 4.59 7.01 5.30
N ILE A 43 3.50 6.72 6.02
CA ILE A 43 3.43 6.91 7.47
C ILE A 43 4.50 6.07 8.19
N LEU A 44 4.73 4.84 7.76
CA LEU A 44 5.76 3.98 8.35
C LEU A 44 7.16 4.55 8.11
N ALA A 45 7.46 5.00 6.89
CA ALA A 45 8.74 5.62 6.56
C ALA A 45 8.99 6.89 7.39
N ILE A 46 7.98 7.74 7.56
CA ILE A 46 8.07 8.94 8.41
C ILE A 46 8.34 8.57 9.87
N LYS A 47 7.69 7.51 10.39
CA LYS A 47 7.90 7.05 11.77
C LYS A 47 9.29 6.47 11.99
N GLU A 48 9.83 5.75 11.00
CA GLU A 48 11.17 5.15 11.09
C GLU A 48 12.26 6.21 11.30
N VAL A 49 12.10 7.37 10.66
CA VAL A 49 13.06 8.49 10.73
C VAL A 49 12.65 9.60 11.71
N GLN A 50 11.61 9.40 12.53
CA GLN A 50 11.00 10.48 13.33
C GLN A 50 11.95 11.13 14.34
N ASP A 51 12.95 10.38 14.81
CA ASP A 51 13.92 10.79 15.83
C ASP A 51 15.27 11.23 15.21
N GLU A 52 15.38 11.24 13.87
CA GLU A 52 16.57 11.71 13.17
C GLU A 52 16.72 13.23 13.29
N THR A 53 17.95 13.71 13.12
CA THR A 53 18.23 15.15 13.15
C THR A 53 17.77 15.78 11.83
N PRO A 54 16.82 16.74 11.85
CA PRO A 54 16.39 17.40 10.63
C PRO A 54 17.51 18.25 10.04
N LEU A 55 17.73 18.11 8.73
CA LEU A 55 18.70 18.92 7.99
C LEU A 55 18.01 20.09 7.30
N SER A 56 18.71 21.22 7.20
CA SER A 56 18.37 22.25 6.23
C SER A 56 18.65 21.75 4.80
N LEU A 57 18.06 22.42 3.80
CA LEU A 57 18.28 22.07 2.40
C LEU A 57 19.77 22.01 2.03
N ASN A 58 20.57 22.98 2.48
CA ASN A 58 21.99 23.02 2.17
C ASN A 58 22.76 21.86 2.82
N GLU A 59 22.41 21.49 4.05
CA GLU A 59 23.02 20.35 4.74
C GLU A 59 22.63 19.03 4.06
N ALA A 60 21.35 18.86 3.70
CA ALA A 60 20.89 17.68 2.98
C ALA A 60 21.58 17.51 1.62
N LEU A 61 21.75 18.60 0.85
CA LEU A 61 22.49 18.57 -0.41
C LEU A 61 23.97 18.21 -0.20
N SER A 62 24.60 18.77 0.84
CA SER A 62 26.00 18.45 1.15
C SER A 62 26.20 17.01 1.61
N GLU A 63 25.23 16.40 2.30
CA GLU A 63 25.29 14.98 2.66
C GLU A 63 25.05 14.08 1.44
N LEU A 64 24.09 14.45 0.56
CA LEU A 64 23.80 13.70 -0.66
C LEU A 64 25.01 13.61 -1.61
N GLU A 65 25.83 14.65 -1.69
CA GLU A 65 27.05 14.66 -2.52
C GLU A 65 28.18 13.74 -1.99
N LYS A 66 28.06 13.26 -0.74
CA LYS A 66 29.04 12.34 -0.13
C LYS A 66 28.72 10.86 -0.37
N GLU A 67 27.47 10.55 -0.73
CA GLU A 67 27.03 9.19 -1.12
C GLU A 67 27.44 8.85 -2.56
#